data_AF-A0A935AZ29-F1
#
_entry.id   AF-A0A935AZ29-F1
#
_cell.length_a   1.000
_cell.length_b   1.000
_cell.length_c   1.000
_cell.angle_alpha   90.00
_cell.angle_beta   90.00
_cell.angle_gamma   90.00
#
_symmetry.space_group_name_H-M   'P 1'
#
loop_
_entity.id
_entity.type
_entity.pdbx_description
1 polymer ?
#
loop_
_entity_poly.entity_id
_entity_poly.type
_entity_poly.pdbx_seq_one_letter_code
_entity_poly.pdbx_strand_id
1 'polypeptide(L)'
;MSDRVLRIGIAVSIGVVGPLARIIETGSDRLASVIVLVVLGFGVVGAHAGTLRTRIVAGAAIAASLAFAWPLEVRRSAAVVAAGCAVAAVGLLDGSIRSASARSARPAAVPALAVVAVGEVLWYRHGSPVVFAPVCAVAGAIAVVWARHPGARARWTAGIHRIGSTIGRAMTDLMGAVAFGVLVMPIGLLLRLVRVDPLENGWSRPDSTWLPGARLRRPRPERRAARSLAQPEFVPSTGARRRRAALAVALAIGAAGATYAAFEIRGATAHRPPRRHVHRGFEDDPAFPRRSLKRTLRVSLLGAWNNIEFNGAVGAGGSAMSPRSSSTSAAEARNPALRTRWASIRDLVLRGSAAFGAGQRNDHTIASELVALADRRSATLEVHNFGVPATTNWQTAVLMIEKLAWNPPPDLVVVYDGANDVGLQGALVAKGNGDSDEPASIVDAELDLVLRERAAAGGSTTVPTAESTPPDTTPPPPEQMAARIAVRYRRGVELIRASCERAGVDVLVAWQPDLRAKEPTTSADRETLASVNAAEAGVARWRAISAAARASLSDLGVLDLTEVFNGRTEAIYWDTVHTNETGAALVAEALYPSIAERLDIEAAPIEPQDPGR
;
A
#
# COMPACT_ATOMS: atom_id res chain seq x y z
N MET A 1 -17.21 -3.48 -19.07
CA MET A 1 -17.11 -4.48 -17.97
C MET A 1 -16.17 -3.93 -16.93
N SER A 2 -16.37 -4.22 -15.64
CA SER A 2 -15.39 -3.85 -14.61
C SER A 2 -14.26 -4.89 -14.55
N ASP A 3 -13.04 -4.41 -14.29
CA ASP A 3 -11.81 -5.21 -14.18
C ASP A 3 -11.98 -6.43 -13.23
N ARG A 4 -12.77 -6.25 -12.16
CA ARG A 4 -13.15 -7.33 -11.23
C ARG A 4 -13.83 -8.53 -11.90
N VAL A 5 -14.71 -8.30 -12.87
CA VAL A 5 -15.42 -9.38 -13.59
C VAL A 5 -14.45 -10.13 -14.51
N LEU A 6 -13.52 -9.41 -15.15
CA LEU A 6 -12.49 -10.00 -16.00
C LEU A 6 -11.54 -10.90 -15.18
N ARG A 7 -11.05 -10.42 -14.03
CA ARG A 7 -10.17 -11.19 -13.13
C ARG A 7 -10.84 -12.45 -12.57
N ILE A 8 -12.12 -12.38 -12.21
CA ILE A 8 -12.91 -13.56 -11.79
C ILE A 8 -13.06 -14.55 -12.96
N GLY A 9 -13.37 -14.06 -14.16
CA GLY A 9 -13.44 -14.89 -15.38
C GLY A 9 -12.13 -15.61 -15.67
N ILE A 10 -10.99 -14.93 -15.55
CA ILE A 10 -9.66 -15.54 -15.73
C ILE A 10 -9.38 -16.60 -14.66
N ALA A 11 -9.64 -16.32 -13.39
CA ALA A 11 -9.40 -17.27 -12.29
C ALA A 11 -10.25 -18.55 -12.41
N VAL A 12 -11.53 -18.42 -12.79
CA VAL A 12 -12.42 -19.56 -13.06
C VAL A 12 -11.93 -20.34 -14.28
N SER A 13 -11.57 -19.66 -15.37
CA SER A 13 -11.02 -20.31 -16.56
C SER A 13 -9.76 -21.12 -16.24
N ILE A 14 -8.80 -20.58 -15.48
CA ILE A 14 -7.57 -21.29 -15.12
C ILE A 14 -7.88 -22.53 -14.24
N GLY A 15 -8.78 -22.39 -13.26
CA GLY A 15 -9.19 -23.51 -12.40
C GLY A 15 -9.95 -24.63 -13.13
N VAL A 16 -10.63 -24.31 -14.24
CA VAL A 16 -11.44 -25.24 -15.04
C VAL A 16 -10.65 -25.84 -16.22
N VAL A 17 -9.76 -25.09 -16.86
CA VAL A 17 -8.98 -25.53 -18.03
C VAL A 17 -7.96 -26.63 -17.69
N GLY A 18 -7.33 -26.58 -16.51
CA GLY A 18 -6.39 -27.62 -16.06
C GLY A 18 -7.02 -29.03 -15.98
N PRO A 19 -8.18 -29.20 -15.32
CA PRO A 19 -8.97 -30.43 -15.38
C PRO A 19 -9.46 -30.78 -16.80
N LEU A 20 -9.86 -29.79 -17.59
CA LEU A 20 -10.36 -30.01 -18.96
C LEU A 20 -9.32 -30.64 -19.88
N ALA A 21 -8.07 -30.16 -19.84
CA ALA A 21 -6.97 -30.71 -20.63
C ALA A 21 -6.75 -32.21 -20.39
N ARG A 22 -6.87 -32.67 -19.14
CA ARG A 22 -6.79 -34.09 -18.77
C ARG A 22 -8.01 -34.93 -19.15
N ILE A 23 -9.17 -34.32 -19.35
CA ILE A 23 -10.39 -35.03 -19.77
C ILE A 23 -10.36 -35.24 -21.29
N ILE A 24 -9.85 -34.24 -22.04
CA ILE A 24 -9.66 -34.31 -23.50
C ILE A 24 -8.77 -35.49 -23.91
N GLU A 25 -7.72 -35.80 -23.13
CA GLU A 25 -6.85 -36.97 -23.36
C GLU A 25 -7.55 -38.34 -23.22
N THR A 26 -8.78 -38.42 -22.69
CA THR A 26 -9.40 -39.72 -22.33
C THR A 26 -10.48 -40.25 -23.28
N GLY A 27 -10.98 -39.43 -24.22
CA GLY A 27 -11.95 -39.85 -25.24
C GLY A 27 -13.39 -40.13 -24.74
N SER A 28 -14.34 -40.02 -25.68
CA SER A 28 -15.81 -40.21 -25.54
C SER A 28 -16.56 -39.20 -24.64
N ASP A 29 -17.81 -38.90 -25.05
CA ASP A 29 -19.03 -38.30 -24.43
C ASP A 29 -18.95 -37.25 -23.30
N ARG A 30 -17.96 -37.36 -22.42
CA ARG A 30 -17.71 -36.50 -21.26
C ARG A 30 -17.45 -35.05 -21.65
N LEU A 31 -16.93 -34.80 -22.86
CA LEU A 31 -16.72 -33.45 -23.37
C LEU A 31 -18.03 -32.66 -23.43
N ALA A 32 -19.13 -33.28 -23.86
CA ALA A 32 -20.44 -32.64 -23.91
C ALA A 32 -20.96 -32.29 -22.50
N SER A 33 -20.82 -33.21 -21.53
CA SER A 33 -21.20 -32.95 -20.13
C SER A 33 -20.38 -31.82 -19.50
N VAL A 34 -19.08 -31.74 -19.81
CA VAL A 34 -18.20 -30.67 -19.29
C VAL A 34 -18.53 -29.33 -19.94
N ILE A 35 -18.78 -29.27 -21.26
CA ILE A 35 -19.23 -28.04 -21.93
C ILE A 35 -20.55 -27.55 -21.32
N VAL A 36 -21.53 -28.43 -21.10
CA VAL A 36 -22.80 -28.09 -20.45
C VAL A 36 -22.57 -27.57 -19.02
N LEU A 37 -21.74 -28.23 -18.20
CA LEU A 37 -21.40 -27.75 -16.85
C LEU A 37 -20.73 -26.36 -16.85
N VAL A 38 -19.82 -26.10 -17.80
CA VAL A 38 -19.16 -24.80 -17.95
C VAL A 38 -20.15 -23.71 -18.36
N VAL A 39 -21.02 -23.97 -19.35
CA VAL A 39 -22.04 -23.01 -19.78
C VAL A 39 -23.09 -22.76 -18.70
N LEU A 40 -23.51 -23.79 -17.95
CA LEU A 40 -24.37 -23.64 -16.77
C LEU A 40 -23.70 -22.78 -15.70
N GLY A 41 -22.42 -23.00 -15.40
CA GLY A 41 -21.64 -22.20 -14.44
C GLY A 41 -21.55 -20.72 -14.83
N PHE A 42 -21.19 -20.43 -16.09
CA PHE A 42 -21.18 -19.05 -16.60
C PHE A 42 -22.57 -18.42 -16.65
N GLY A 43 -23.62 -19.20 -16.96
CA GLY A 43 -25.01 -18.76 -16.91
C GLY A 43 -25.44 -18.35 -15.50
N VAL A 44 -25.18 -19.17 -14.48
CA VAL A 44 -25.51 -18.85 -13.08
C VAL A 44 -24.78 -17.59 -12.61
N VAL A 45 -23.50 -17.42 -12.93
CA VAL A 45 -22.73 -16.21 -12.60
C VAL A 45 -23.28 -14.98 -13.34
N GLY A 46 -23.60 -15.09 -14.63
CA GLY A 46 -24.19 -14.01 -15.43
C GLY A 46 -25.58 -13.59 -14.94
N ALA A 47 -26.41 -14.56 -14.53
CA ALA A 47 -27.72 -14.31 -13.94
C ALA A 47 -27.62 -13.64 -12.56
N HIS A 48 -26.60 -13.96 -11.76
CA HIS A 48 -26.41 -13.38 -10.43
C HIS A 48 -25.81 -11.96 -10.46
N ALA A 49 -24.87 -11.69 -11.37
CA ALA A 49 -24.11 -10.44 -11.43
C ALA A 49 -24.63 -9.40 -12.46
N GLY A 50 -25.44 -9.82 -13.44
CA GLY A 50 -25.85 -8.99 -14.56
C GLY A 50 -27.12 -8.14 -14.37
N THR A 51 -27.31 -7.20 -15.30
CA THR A 51 -28.57 -6.44 -15.47
C THR A 51 -29.67 -7.37 -16.00
N LEU A 52 -30.94 -6.96 -15.94
CA LEU A 52 -32.08 -7.78 -16.37
C LEU A 52 -31.88 -8.44 -17.75
N ARG A 53 -31.33 -7.69 -18.72
CA ARG A 53 -30.99 -8.20 -20.06
C ARG A 53 -29.96 -9.33 -20.02
N THR A 54 -28.92 -9.21 -19.19
CA THR A 54 -27.92 -10.27 -19.00
C THR A 54 -28.52 -11.51 -18.33
N ARG A 55 -29.49 -11.33 -17.41
CA ARG A 55 -30.19 -12.44 -16.75
C ARG A 55 -31.05 -13.24 -17.72
N ILE A 56 -31.77 -12.56 -18.62
CA ILE A 56 -32.56 -13.19 -19.68
C ILE A 56 -31.67 -13.99 -20.63
N VAL A 57 -30.55 -13.40 -21.08
CA VAL A 57 -29.57 -14.08 -21.95
C VAL A 57 -28.94 -15.30 -21.25
N ALA A 58 -28.59 -15.18 -19.97
CA ALA A 58 -28.06 -16.29 -19.19
C ALA A 58 -29.08 -17.42 -18.99
N GLY A 59 -30.34 -17.09 -18.70
CA GLY A 59 -31.44 -18.07 -18.61
C GLY A 59 -31.69 -18.80 -19.93
N ALA A 60 -31.65 -18.08 -21.06
CA ALA A 60 -31.76 -18.68 -22.39
C ALA A 60 -30.59 -19.61 -22.72
N ALA A 61 -29.35 -19.24 -22.36
CA ALA A 61 -28.17 -20.09 -22.54
C ALA A 61 -28.22 -21.37 -21.69
N ILE A 62 -28.71 -21.27 -20.45
CA ILE A 62 -28.97 -22.42 -19.56
C ILE A 62 -30.03 -23.35 -20.19
N ALA A 63 -31.17 -22.81 -20.63
CA ALA A 63 -32.24 -23.59 -21.23
C ALA A 63 -31.81 -24.28 -22.54
N ALA A 64 -31.08 -23.58 -23.41
CA ALA A 64 -30.53 -24.15 -24.64
C ALA A 64 -29.51 -25.27 -24.36
N SER A 65 -28.66 -25.11 -23.34
CA SER A 65 -27.69 -26.14 -22.95
C SER A 65 -28.36 -27.40 -22.39
N LEU A 66 -29.44 -27.24 -21.62
CA LEU A 66 -30.24 -28.37 -21.12
C LEU A 66 -31.01 -29.07 -22.24
N ALA A 67 -31.56 -28.31 -23.20
CA ALA A 67 -32.22 -28.88 -24.38
C ALA A 67 -31.24 -29.64 -25.28
N PHE A 68 -30.02 -29.13 -25.47
CA PHE A 68 -28.95 -29.80 -26.22
C PHE A 68 -28.45 -31.07 -25.52
N ALA A 69 -28.45 -31.11 -24.19
CA ALA A 69 -28.06 -32.29 -23.42
C ALA A 69 -29.12 -33.42 -23.38
N TRP A 70 -30.37 -33.11 -23.72
CA TRP A 70 -31.53 -34.01 -23.59
C TRP A 70 -31.51 -35.28 -24.47
N PRO A 71 -31.01 -35.26 -25.73
CA PRO A 71 -31.03 -36.45 -26.59
C PRO A 71 -29.96 -37.49 -26.23
N LEU A 72 -28.87 -37.08 -25.59
CA LEU A 72 -27.75 -37.94 -25.20
C LEU A 72 -28.19 -38.91 -24.08
N GLU A 73 -27.63 -40.13 -24.02
CA GLU A 73 -27.98 -41.14 -22.99
C GLU A 73 -27.69 -40.70 -21.54
N VAL A 74 -27.08 -39.54 -21.39
CA VAL A 74 -26.87 -38.74 -20.16
C VAL A 74 -28.19 -38.33 -19.47
N ARG A 75 -29.37 -38.74 -19.96
CA ARG A 75 -30.72 -38.40 -19.45
C ARG A 75 -30.86 -38.37 -17.92
N ARG A 76 -30.35 -39.40 -17.22
CA ARG A 76 -30.42 -39.45 -15.74
C ARG A 76 -29.56 -38.37 -15.07
N SER A 77 -28.42 -38.06 -15.65
CA SER A 77 -27.48 -37.06 -15.13
C SER A 77 -27.93 -35.63 -15.44
N ALA A 78 -28.41 -35.38 -16.65
CA ALA A 78 -28.95 -34.09 -17.05
C ALA A 78 -30.19 -33.71 -16.21
N ALA A 79 -31.08 -34.67 -15.94
CA ALA A 79 -32.25 -34.45 -15.09
C ALA A 79 -31.89 -34.11 -13.63
N VAL A 80 -30.87 -34.76 -13.07
CA VAL A 80 -30.39 -34.51 -11.70
C VAL A 80 -29.75 -33.13 -11.57
N VAL A 81 -28.88 -32.74 -12.53
CA VAL A 81 -28.28 -31.39 -12.56
C VAL A 81 -29.35 -30.33 -12.81
N ALA A 82 -30.30 -30.56 -13.72
CA ALA A 82 -31.42 -29.66 -13.96
C ALA A 82 -32.28 -29.46 -12.71
N ALA A 83 -32.56 -30.53 -11.94
CA ALA A 83 -33.28 -30.44 -10.68
C ALA A 83 -32.49 -29.65 -9.61
N GLY A 84 -31.19 -29.90 -9.47
CA GLY A 84 -30.30 -29.14 -8.58
C GLY A 84 -30.26 -27.65 -8.92
N CYS A 85 -30.09 -27.31 -10.21
CA CYS A 85 -30.14 -25.95 -10.71
C CYS A 85 -31.52 -25.30 -10.51
N ALA A 86 -32.62 -26.04 -10.70
CA ALA A 86 -33.97 -25.53 -10.51
C ALA A 86 -34.27 -25.23 -9.03
N VAL A 87 -33.88 -26.11 -8.10
CA VAL A 87 -34.02 -25.87 -6.65
C VAL A 87 -33.18 -24.67 -6.21
N ALA A 88 -31.94 -24.55 -6.69
CA ALA A 88 -31.10 -23.39 -6.44
C ALA A 88 -31.70 -22.10 -7.02
N ALA A 89 -32.23 -22.14 -8.24
CA ALA A 89 -32.87 -21.00 -8.90
C ALA A 89 -34.14 -20.54 -8.17
N VAL A 90 -35.01 -21.46 -7.74
CA VAL A 90 -36.24 -21.14 -6.98
C VAL A 90 -35.89 -20.52 -5.63
N GLY A 91 -34.92 -21.07 -4.90
CA GLY A 91 -34.46 -20.50 -3.63
C GLY A 91 -33.83 -19.10 -3.78
N LEU A 92 -33.13 -18.85 -4.89
CA LEU A 92 -32.57 -17.53 -5.21
C LEU A 92 -33.64 -16.54 -5.68
N LEU A 93 -34.65 -16.99 -6.45
CA LEU A 93 -35.71 -16.15 -6.99
C LEU A 93 -36.68 -15.70 -5.89
N ASP A 94 -37.22 -16.61 -5.08
CA ASP A 94 -38.21 -16.27 -4.04
C ASP A 94 -37.63 -15.28 -3.01
N GLY A 95 -36.37 -15.46 -2.60
CA GLY A 95 -35.64 -14.52 -1.74
C GLY A 95 -35.36 -13.15 -2.38
N SER A 96 -35.20 -13.10 -3.71
CA SER A 96 -34.97 -11.86 -4.46
C SER A 96 -36.25 -11.07 -4.76
N ILE A 97 -37.39 -11.76 -4.89
CA ILE A 97 -38.68 -11.15 -5.25
C ILE A 97 -39.38 -10.56 -4.02
N ARG A 98 -39.23 -11.17 -2.83
CA ARG A 98 -39.95 -10.73 -1.62
C ARG A 98 -39.19 -9.77 -0.69
N SER A 99 -37.92 -9.42 -0.98
CA SER A 99 -37.14 -8.57 -0.08
C SER A 99 -36.37 -7.46 -0.79
N ALA A 100 -36.63 -6.20 -0.39
CA ALA A 100 -35.88 -5.02 -0.84
C ALA A 100 -34.41 -4.99 -0.35
N SER A 101 -33.96 -6.02 0.38
CA SER A 101 -32.62 -6.14 0.94
C SER A 101 -31.87 -7.39 0.42
N ALA A 102 -31.83 -7.58 -0.89
CA ALA A 102 -31.11 -8.68 -1.59
C ALA A 102 -29.61 -8.86 -1.19
N ARG A 103 -29.02 -7.92 -0.44
CA ARG A 103 -27.70 -8.07 0.21
C ARG A 103 -27.69 -9.08 1.38
N SER A 104 -28.83 -9.32 2.06
CA SER A 104 -28.91 -10.13 3.29
C SER A 104 -28.98 -11.65 3.05
N ALA A 105 -29.47 -12.06 1.87
CA ALA A 105 -29.70 -13.46 1.47
C ALA A 105 -28.44 -14.20 1.00
N ARG A 106 -27.42 -13.48 0.49
CA ARG A 106 -26.19 -14.07 -0.10
C ARG A 106 -25.50 -15.14 0.78
N PRO A 107 -25.38 -14.98 2.12
CA PRO A 107 -24.70 -15.96 2.95
C PRO A 107 -25.46 -17.28 3.17
N ALA A 108 -26.75 -17.37 2.79
CA ALA A 108 -27.53 -18.60 2.92
C ALA A 108 -27.31 -19.59 1.75
N ALA A 109 -26.86 -19.10 0.59
CA ALA A 109 -26.65 -19.95 -0.58
C ALA A 109 -25.38 -20.81 -0.47
N VAL A 110 -24.31 -20.29 0.15
CA VAL A 110 -22.99 -20.96 0.20
C VAL A 110 -23.02 -22.33 0.92
N PRO A 111 -23.65 -22.49 2.11
CA PRO A 111 -23.73 -23.80 2.77
C PRO A 111 -24.57 -24.80 1.99
N ALA A 112 -25.69 -24.36 1.40
CA ALA A 112 -26.56 -25.22 0.60
C ALA A 112 -25.85 -25.71 -0.66
N LEU A 113 -25.15 -24.82 -1.38
CA LEU A 113 -24.32 -25.16 -2.54
C LEU A 113 -23.18 -26.13 -2.18
N ALA A 114 -22.54 -25.97 -1.02
CA ALA A 114 -21.51 -26.89 -0.55
C ALA A 114 -22.06 -28.31 -0.31
N VAL A 115 -23.25 -28.42 0.30
CA VAL A 115 -23.91 -29.72 0.51
C VAL A 115 -24.35 -30.34 -0.82
N VAL A 116 -24.87 -29.56 -1.76
CA VAL A 116 -25.21 -30.04 -3.12
C VAL A 116 -23.97 -30.53 -3.86
N ALA A 117 -22.85 -29.79 -3.83
CA ALA A 117 -21.60 -30.21 -4.47
C ALA A 117 -21.03 -31.51 -3.86
N VAL A 118 -21.12 -31.70 -2.54
CA VAL A 118 -20.79 -32.99 -1.89
C VAL A 118 -21.72 -34.09 -2.35
N GLY A 119 -23.03 -33.80 -2.48
CA GLY A 119 -24.00 -34.72 -3.06
C GLY A 119 -23.63 -35.15 -4.48
N GLU A 120 -23.27 -34.21 -5.36
CA GLU A 120 -22.86 -34.50 -6.74
C GLU A 120 -21.61 -35.38 -6.79
N VAL A 121 -20.61 -35.12 -5.93
CA VAL A 121 -19.40 -35.96 -5.83
C VAL A 121 -19.72 -37.37 -5.32
N LEU A 122 -20.61 -37.51 -4.33
CA LEU A 122 -21.04 -38.82 -3.83
C LEU A 122 -21.84 -39.58 -4.90
N TRP A 123 -22.75 -38.91 -5.59
CA TRP A 123 -23.53 -39.51 -6.66
C TRP A 123 -22.66 -39.90 -7.87
N TYR A 124 -21.71 -39.05 -8.29
CA TYR A 124 -20.71 -39.39 -9.31
C TYR A 124 -19.87 -40.61 -8.92
N ARG A 125 -19.51 -40.75 -7.64
CA ARG A 125 -18.73 -41.88 -7.12
C ARG A 125 -19.52 -43.18 -7.02
N HIS A 126 -20.82 -43.11 -6.72
CA HIS A 126 -21.64 -44.29 -6.39
C HIS A 126 -22.71 -44.64 -7.43
N GLY A 127 -22.95 -43.79 -8.43
CA GLY A 127 -23.95 -43.98 -9.51
C GLY A 127 -25.42 -43.99 -9.07
N SER A 128 -25.70 -43.99 -7.75
CA SER A 128 -27.03 -44.23 -7.20
C SER A 128 -27.75 -42.93 -6.83
N PRO A 129 -28.91 -42.60 -7.45
CA PRO A 129 -29.69 -41.42 -7.09
C PRO A 129 -30.28 -41.51 -5.67
N VAL A 130 -30.36 -42.71 -5.10
CA VAL A 130 -30.81 -42.96 -3.72
C VAL A 130 -29.88 -42.32 -2.69
N VAL A 131 -28.59 -42.13 -3.02
CA VAL A 131 -27.62 -41.42 -2.17
C VAL A 131 -27.72 -39.89 -2.35
N PHE A 132 -28.15 -39.43 -3.53
CA PHE A 132 -28.23 -38.01 -3.86
C PHE A 132 -29.47 -37.33 -3.24
N ALA A 133 -30.64 -37.94 -3.35
CA ALA A 133 -31.90 -37.35 -2.90
C ALA A 133 -31.91 -36.94 -1.41
N PRO A 134 -31.37 -37.75 -0.46
CA PRO A 134 -31.24 -37.35 0.95
C PRO A 134 -30.33 -36.14 1.14
N VAL A 135 -29.24 -36.04 0.37
CA VAL A 135 -28.29 -34.91 0.47
C VAL A 135 -28.94 -33.61 -0.02
N CYS A 136 -29.71 -33.65 -1.11
CA CYS A 136 -30.51 -32.50 -1.56
C CYS A 136 -31.62 -32.12 -0.56
N ALA A 137 -32.29 -33.11 0.05
CA ALA A 137 -33.28 -32.85 1.09
C ALA A 137 -32.64 -32.16 2.32
N VAL A 138 -31.45 -32.59 2.74
CA VAL A 138 -30.66 -31.95 3.81
C VAL A 138 -30.23 -30.54 3.40
N ALA A 139 -29.75 -30.32 2.18
CA ALA A 139 -29.38 -28.99 1.67
C ALA A 139 -30.59 -28.02 1.68
N GLY A 140 -31.76 -28.50 1.23
CA GLY A 140 -33.01 -27.74 1.26
C GLY A 140 -33.48 -27.43 2.68
N ALA A 141 -33.43 -28.41 3.59
CA ALA A 141 -33.77 -28.21 5.00
C ALA A 141 -32.83 -27.18 5.66
N ILE A 142 -31.52 -27.25 5.39
CA ILE A 142 -30.53 -26.26 5.84
C ILE A 142 -30.89 -24.87 5.31
N ALA A 143 -31.17 -24.72 4.02
CA ALA A 143 -31.55 -23.43 3.44
C ALA A 143 -32.82 -22.84 4.08
N VAL A 144 -33.84 -23.66 4.32
CA VAL A 144 -35.10 -23.24 4.97
C VAL A 144 -34.88 -22.83 6.44
N VAL A 145 -34.13 -23.62 7.21
CA VAL A 145 -33.80 -23.30 8.61
C VAL A 145 -32.95 -22.02 8.68
N TRP A 146 -31.98 -21.86 7.79
CA TRP A 146 -31.11 -20.67 7.70
C TRP A 146 -31.89 -19.41 7.31
N ALA A 147 -32.92 -19.54 6.47
CA ALA A 147 -33.80 -18.44 6.09
C ALA A 147 -34.78 -18.05 7.22
N ARG A 148 -35.32 -19.02 7.97
CA ARG A 148 -36.35 -18.79 9.00
C ARG A 148 -35.81 -18.48 10.39
N HIS A 149 -34.58 -18.88 10.72
CA HIS A 149 -34.02 -18.75 12.09
C HIS A 149 -32.68 -17.98 12.11
N PRO A 150 -32.71 -16.63 12.11
CA PRO A 150 -31.48 -15.81 12.13
C PRO A 150 -30.58 -16.07 13.36
N GLY A 151 -31.16 -16.42 14.51
CA GLY A 151 -30.40 -16.83 15.70
C GLY A 151 -29.70 -18.21 15.59
N ALA A 152 -30.10 -19.06 14.65
CA ALA A 152 -29.36 -20.28 14.30
C ALA A 152 -28.20 -19.95 13.35
N ARG A 153 -28.46 -19.12 12.33
CA ARG A 153 -27.46 -18.60 11.37
C ARG A 153 -26.24 -17.98 12.06
N ALA A 154 -26.42 -17.15 13.08
CA ALA A 154 -25.30 -16.55 13.82
C ALA A 154 -24.41 -17.62 14.51
N ARG A 155 -25.04 -18.57 15.22
CA ARG A 155 -24.34 -19.67 15.92
C ARG A 155 -23.63 -20.62 14.95
N TRP A 156 -24.26 -20.98 13.84
CA TRP A 156 -23.65 -21.80 12.79
C TRP A 156 -22.49 -21.10 12.09
N THR A 157 -22.62 -19.81 11.77
CA THR A 157 -21.52 -19.04 11.17
C THR A 157 -20.31 -18.99 12.11
N ALA A 158 -20.53 -18.78 13.42
CA ALA A 158 -19.47 -18.84 14.44
C ALA A 158 -18.88 -20.24 14.64
N GLY A 159 -19.65 -21.31 14.40
CA GLY A 159 -19.18 -22.69 14.39
C GLY A 159 -18.28 -22.98 13.17
N ILE A 160 -18.76 -22.67 11.96
CA ILE A 160 -18.01 -22.80 10.71
C ILE A 160 -16.71 -21.99 10.76
N HIS A 161 -16.73 -20.77 11.29
CA HIS A 161 -15.51 -19.96 11.45
C HIS A 161 -14.49 -20.60 12.41
N ARG A 162 -14.93 -21.22 13.51
CA ARG A 162 -14.04 -21.95 14.44
C ARG A 162 -13.45 -23.22 13.83
N ILE A 163 -14.23 -23.96 13.04
CA ILE A 163 -13.73 -25.15 12.31
C ILE A 163 -12.74 -24.69 11.23
N GLY A 164 -13.11 -23.69 10.42
CA GLY A 164 -12.27 -23.15 9.35
C GLY A 164 -10.95 -22.56 9.84
N SER A 165 -10.93 -21.84 10.97
CA SER A 165 -9.69 -21.31 11.56
C SER A 165 -8.80 -22.39 12.20
N THR A 166 -9.38 -23.54 12.58
CA THR A 166 -8.64 -24.68 13.09
C THR A 166 -8.01 -25.48 11.95
N ILE A 167 -8.77 -25.75 10.88
CA ILE A 167 -8.26 -26.38 9.65
C ILE A 167 -7.20 -25.49 8.98
N GLY A 168 -7.45 -24.18 8.89
CA GLY A 168 -6.53 -23.20 8.30
C GLY A 168 -5.19 -23.11 9.05
N ARG A 169 -5.19 -23.19 10.39
CA ARG A 169 -3.96 -23.31 11.18
C ARG A 169 -3.25 -24.63 10.90
N ALA A 170 -3.93 -25.76 11.03
CA ALA A 170 -3.35 -27.08 10.75
C ALA A 170 -2.76 -27.19 9.33
N MET A 171 -3.39 -26.59 8.31
CA MET A 171 -2.83 -26.51 6.96
C MET A 171 -1.62 -25.57 6.87
N THR A 172 -1.63 -24.42 7.55
CA THR A 172 -0.48 -23.51 7.60
C THR A 172 0.72 -24.17 8.29
N ASP A 173 0.49 -24.84 9.41
CA ASP A 173 1.50 -25.56 10.17
C ASP A 173 2.09 -26.72 9.35
N LEU A 174 1.24 -27.49 8.65
CA LEU A 174 1.67 -28.55 7.74
C LEU A 174 2.46 -28.01 6.54
N MET A 175 2.02 -26.92 5.91
CA MET A 175 2.74 -26.30 4.80
C MET A 175 4.07 -25.69 5.25
N GLY A 176 4.11 -25.08 6.43
CA GLY A 176 5.33 -24.58 7.07
C GLY A 176 6.31 -25.71 7.38
N ALA A 177 5.84 -26.83 7.94
CA ALA A 177 6.66 -28.00 8.20
C ALA A 177 7.21 -28.63 6.91
N VAL A 178 6.40 -28.70 5.84
CA VAL A 178 6.84 -29.18 4.52
C VAL A 178 7.86 -28.22 3.90
N ALA A 179 7.62 -26.91 3.90
CA ALA A 179 8.56 -25.92 3.38
C ALA A 179 9.88 -25.93 4.15
N PHE A 180 9.82 -26.05 5.48
CA PHE A 180 11.01 -26.16 6.32
C PHE A 180 11.77 -27.46 6.04
N GLY A 181 11.09 -28.61 6.01
CA GLY A 181 11.72 -29.91 5.82
C GLY A 181 12.24 -30.19 4.40
N VAL A 182 11.61 -29.63 3.37
CA VAL A 182 11.95 -29.87 1.95
C VAL A 182 12.81 -28.76 1.35
N LEU A 183 12.64 -27.50 1.77
CA LEU A 183 13.38 -26.37 1.21
C LEU A 183 14.48 -25.87 2.16
N VAL A 184 14.11 -25.44 3.36
CA VAL A 184 15.04 -24.74 4.28
C VAL A 184 16.09 -25.68 4.85
N MET A 185 15.68 -26.86 5.32
CA MET A 185 16.57 -27.81 6.00
C MET A 185 17.61 -28.41 5.05
N PRO A 186 17.28 -28.84 3.81
CA PRO A 186 18.29 -29.30 2.85
C PRO A 186 19.23 -28.18 2.39
N ILE A 187 18.75 -26.96 2.17
CA ILE A 187 19.61 -25.81 1.82
C ILE A 187 20.57 -25.50 2.97
N GLY A 188 20.08 -25.39 4.22
CA GLY A 188 20.92 -25.14 5.38
C GLY A 188 21.93 -26.26 5.67
N LEU A 189 21.56 -27.52 5.38
CA LEU A 189 22.46 -28.66 5.51
C LEU A 189 23.51 -28.69 4.39
N LEU A 190 23.15 -28.33 3.15
CA LEU A 190 24.07 -28.18 2.02
C LEU A 190 25.08 -27.06 2.28
N LEU A 191 24.62 -25.87 2.67
CA LEU A 191 25.47 -24.71 3.01
C LEU A 191 26.47 -25.05 4.13
N ARG A 192 26.03 -25.77 5.17
CA ARG A 192 26.93 -26.31 6.21
C ARG A 192 27.93 -27.34 5.67
N LEU A 193 27.51 -28.19 4.73
CA LEU A 193 28.39 -29.21 4.12
C LEU A 193 29.49 -28.55 3.28
N VAL A 194 29.15 -27.55 2.47
CA VAL A 194 30.12 -26.81 1.63
C VAL A 194 30.89 -25.72 2.39
N ARG A 195 30.54 -25.45 3.65
CA ARG A 195 31.08 -24.35 4.47
C ARG A 195 30.95 -22.96 3.82
N VAL A 196 29.88 -22.77 3.05
CA VAL A 196 29.52 -21.46 2.50
C VAL A 196 28.43 -20.89 3.42
N ASP A 197 28.78 -19.88 4.20
CA ASP A 197 27.78 -19.05 4.87
C ASP A 197 27.41 -17.90 3.91
N PRO A 198 26.17 -17.85 3.38
CA PRO A 198 25.76 -16.81 2.43
C PRO A 198 25.59 -15.43 3.07
N LEU A 199 25.76 -15.31 4.39
CA LEU A 199 25.86 -14.05 5.13
C LEU A 199 27.32 -13.64 5.37
N GLU A 200 28.27 -14.59 5.29
CA GLU A 200 29.72 -14.34 5.32
C GLU A 200 30.22 -13.94 3.93
N ASN A 201 29.58 -12.92 3.35
CA ASN A 201 30.02 -12.32 2.10
C ASN A 201 31.42 -11.73 2.32
N GLY A 202 32.41 -12.23 1.57
CA GLY A 202 33.82 -11.77 1.56
C GLY A 202 34.04 -10.35 1.01
N TRP A 203 33.06 -9.47 1.22
CA TRP A 203 33.03 -8.05 0.88
C TRP A 203 33.45 -7.16 2.05
N SER A 204 33.99 -7.74 3.13
CA SER A 204 34.74 -7.01 4.14
C SER A 204 36.01 -6.41 3.52
N ARG A 205 35.88 -5.21 2.94
CA ARG A 205 37.02 -4.34 2.65
C ARG A 205 37.85 -4.16 3.94
N PRO A 206 39.19 -4.06 3.85
CA PRO A 206 40.06 -3.99 5.02
C PRO A 206 39.77 -2.80 5.95
N ASP A 207 39.07 -1.77 5.47
CA ASP A 207 38.79 -0.52 6.20
C ASP A 207 37.41 -0.50 6.91
N SER A 208 36.80 -1.68 7.13
CA SER A 208 35.55 -1.74 7.91
C SER A 208 35.82 -1.44 9.40
N THR A 209 35.46 -0.25 9.84
CA THR A 209 35.56 0.22 11.24
C THR A 209 34.58 -0.46 12.20
N TRP A 210 33.82 -1.46 11.74
CA TRP A 210 33.02 -2.33 12.59
C TRP A 210 33.92 -3.22 13.46
N LEU A 211 34.27 -2.72 14.65
CA LEU A 211 34.89 -3.49 15.71
C LEU A 211 34.01 -4.71 16.05
N PRO A 212 34.45 -5.96 15.75
CA PRO A 212 33.69 -7.13 16.13
C PRO A 212 33.79 -7.27 17.66
N GLY A 213 32.69 -7.03 18.36
CA GLY A 213 32.63 -7.12 19.82
C GLY A 213 33.27 -8.44 20.30
N ALA A 214 34.28 -8.33 21.17
CA ALA A 214 35.22 -9.40 21.48
C ALA A 214 34.52 -10.65 22.04
N ARG A 215 34.17 -11.60 21.16
CA ARG A 215 33.58 -12.88 21.56
C ARG A 215 34.65 -13.75 22.19
N LEU A 216 34.60 -13.85 23.51
CA LEU A 216 35.33 -14.81 24.34
C LEU A 216 35.31 -16.21 23.69
N ARG A 217 36.45 -16.62 23.13
CA ARG A 217 36.65 -17.98 22.60
C ARG A 217 36.58 -18.99 23.76
N ARG A 218 35.44 -19.66 23.91
CA ARG A 218 35.40 -20.97 24.60
C ARG A 218 36.04 -22.02 23.68
N PRO A 219 36.93 -22.89 24.18
CA PRO A 219 37.51 -23.96 23.39
C PRO A 219 36.43 -24.98 23.00
N ARG A 220 36.43 -25.41 21.73
CA ARG A 220 35.62 -26.55 21.28
C ARG A 220 36.38 -27.85 21.55
N PRO A 221 35.76 -28.88 22.17
CA PRO A 221 36.32 -30.22 22.19
C PRO A 221 36.17 -30.88 20.80
N GLU A 222 37.12 -31.75 20.46
CA GLU A 222 37.15 -32.44 19.16
C GLU A 222 36.25 -33.68 19.08
N ARG A 223 35.74 -33.91 17.86
CA ARG A 223 35.44 -35.21 17.20
C ARG A 223 34.94 -36.40 18.04
N ARG A 224 33.80 -36.94 17.61
CA ARG A 224 33.71 -38.36 17.18
C ARG A 224 32.69 -38.54 16.06
N ALA A 225 32.83 -39.62 15.29
CA ALA A 225 32.20 -39.81 13.97
C ALA A 225 31.28 -41.04 13.90
N ALA A 226 30.58 -41.16 12.76
CA ALA A 226 29.78 -42.30 12.28
C ALA A 226 28.40 -42.49 12.99
N ARG A 227 27.32 -42.92 12.31
CA ARG A 227 27.24 -43.94 11.24
C ARG A 227 26.13 -43.68 10.19
N SER A 228 26.29 -44.36 9.06
CA SER A 228 25.30 -44.56 8.00
C SER A 228 24.03 -45.26 8.49
N LEU A 229 22.87 -44.86 7.96
CA LEU A 229 21.67 -45.69 7.83
C LEU A 229 21.04 -45.44 6.46
N ALA A 230 21.03 -46.47 5.61
CA ALA A 230 20.31 -46.44 4.34
C ALA A 230 18.79 -46.57 4.58
N GLN A 231 18.00 -45.82 3.82
CA GLN A 231 16.54 -45.96 3.76
C GLN A 231 16.17 -46.74 2.48
N PRO A 232 15.28 -47.75 2.54
CA PRO A 232 14.86 -48.48 1.35
C PRO A 232 13.88 -47.66 0.50
N GLU A 233 14.08 -47.64 -0.82
CA GLU A 233 13.18 -46.96 -1.75
C GLU A 233 11.81 -47.67 -1.83
N PHE A 234 10.79 -47.05 -1.23
CA PHE A 234 9.42 -47.55 -1.33
C PHE A 234 8.71 -46.97 -2.56
N VAL A 235 8.84 -47.64 -3.72
CA VAL A 235 8.18 -47.24 -4.97
C VAL A 235 6.66 -47.44 -4.86
N PRO A 236 5.82 -46.39 -4.84
CA PRO A 236 4.38 -46.55 -4.66
C PRO A 236 3.72 -47.03 -5.95
N SER A 237 2.91 -48.08 -5.87
CA SER A 237 2.16 -48.60 -7.01
C SER A 237 1.28 -47.52 -7.67
N THR A 238 1.09 -47.62 -8.99
CA THR A 238 0.40 -46.61 -9.81
C THR A 238 -1.02 -46.29 -9.33
N GLY A 239 -1.72 -47.28 -8.76
CA GLY A 239 -3.02 -47.11 -8.13
C GLY A 239 -3.01 -46.26 -6.85
N ALA A 240 -1.91 -46.23 -6.10
CA ALA A 240 -1.74 -45.35 -4.94
C ALA A 240 -1.45 -43.90 -5.38
N ARG A 241 -0.64 -43.70 -6.43
CA ARG A 241 -0.43 -42.35 -7.02
C ARG A 241 -1.73 -41.73 -7.52
N ARG A 242 -2.58 -42.49 -8.25
CA ARG A 242 -3.89 -41.99 -8.72
C ARG A 242 -4.82 -41.59 -7.57
N ARG A 243 -4.90 -42.40 -6.50
CA ARG A 243 -5.72 -42.08 -5.31
C ARG A 243 -5.21 -40.86 -4.55
N ARG A 244 -3.89 -40.72 -4.35
CA ARG A 244 -3.29 -39.54 -3.72
C ARG A 244 -3.50 -38.27 -4.56
N ALA A 245 -3.38 -38.36 -5.88
CA ALA A 245 -3.63 -37.21 -6.78
C ALA A 245 -5.10 -36.74 -6.73
N ALA A 246 -6.07 -37.66 -6.76
CA ALA A 246 -7.49 -37.32 -6.63
C ALA A 246 -7.81 -36.67 -5.28
N LEU A 247 -7.25 -37.20 -4.19
CA LEU A 247 -7.41 -36.61 -2.85
C LEU A 247 -6.76 -35.22 -2.76
N ALA A 248 -5.57 -35.03 -3.34
CA ALA A 248 -4.90 -33.73 -3.35
C ALA A 248 -5.69 -32.67 -4.14
N VAL A 249 -6.29 -33.03 -5.28
CA VAL A 249 -7.16 -32.13 -6.05
C VAL A 249 -8.43 -31.78 -5.27
N ALA A 250 -9.08 -32.75 -4.62
CA ALA A 250 -10.27 -32.50 -3.80
C ALA A 250 -9.96 -31.59 -2.60
N LEU A 251 -8.82 -31.80 -1.93
CA LEU A 251 -8.34 -30.93 -0.85
C LEU A 251 -7.97 -29.53 -1.35
N ALA A 252 -7.36 -29.40 -2.53
CA ALA A 252 -7.03 -28.10 -3.13
C ALA A 252 -8.29 -27.31 -3.51
N ILE A 253 -9.31 -27.95 -4.08
CA ILE A 253 -10.60 -27.31 -4.40
C ILE A 253 -11.33 -26.91 -3.12
N GLY A 254 -11.37 -27.80 -2.11
CA GLY A 254 -11.96 -27.51 -0.81
C GLY A 254 -11.28 -26.35 -0.08
N ALA A 255 -9.94 -26.32 -0.09
CA ALA A 255 -9.15 -25.22 0.46
C ALA A 255 -9.41 -23.91 -0.29
N ALA A 256 -9.37 -23.91 -1.63
CA ALA A 256 -9.65 -22.73 -2.44
C ALA A 256 -11.06 -22.17 -2.18
N GLY A 257 -12.07 -23.05 -2.09
CA GLY A 257 -13.44 -22.67 -1.75
C GLY A 257 -13.57 -22.10 -0.33
N ALA A 258 -12.90 -22.71 0.65
CA ALA A 258 -12.87 -22.22 2.03
C ALA A 258 -12.14 -20.88 2.17
N THR A 259 -11.01 -20.69 1.48
CA THR A 259 -10.27 -19.42 1.44
C THR A 259 -11.08 -18.33 0.75
N TYR A 260 -11.76 -18.63 -0.37
CA TYR A 260 -12.65 -17.68 -1.05
C TYR A 260 -13.82 -17.26 -0.14
N ALA A 261 -14.48 -18.23 0.51
CA ALA A 261 -15.56 -17.95 1.46
C ALA A 261 -15.07 -17.12 2.66
N ALA A 262 -13.90 -17.43 3.22
CA ALA A 262 -13.31 -16.65 4.31
C ALA A 262 -12.96 -15.20 3.89
N PHE A 263 -12.54 -15.00 2.64
CA PHE A 263 -12.23 -13.69 2.08
C PHE A 263 -13.50 -12.83 1.84
N GLU A 264 -14.55 -13.41 1.24
CA GLU A 264 -15.87 -12.75 1.08
C GLU A 264 -16.49 -12.42 2.46
N ILE A 265 -16.47 -13.37 3.40
CA ILE A 265 -17.03 -13.16 4.74
C ILE A 265 -16.27 -12.08 5.50
N ARG A 266 -14.92 -12.06 5.49
CA ARG A 266 -14.15 -10.94 6.07
C ARG A 266 -14.47 -9.60 5.40
N GLY A 267 -14.69 -9.59 4.08
CA GLY A 267 -15.13 -8.40 3.35
C GLY A 267 -16.52 -7.89 3.77
N ALA A 268 -17.36 -8.74 4.35
CA ALA A 268 -18.71 -8.42 4.81
C ALA A 268 -18.83 -8.17 6.33
N THR A 269 -17.95 -8.75 7.16
CA THR A 269 -18.03 -8.66 8.64
C THR A 269 -17.00 -7.71 9.26
N ALA A 270 -15.98 -7.28 8.54
CA ALA A 270 -15.09 -6.23 9.03
C ALA A 270 -15.91 -4.95 9.27
N HIS A 271 -16.07 -4.57 10.54
CA HIS A 271 -16.31 -3.17 10.88
C HIS A 271 -15.16 -2.38 10.28
N ARG A 272 -15.42 -1.74 9.14
CA ARG A 272 -14.51 -0.70 8.66
C ARG A 272 -14.51 0.36 9.76
N PRO A 273 -13.36 0.71 10.36
CA PRO A 273 -13.30 1.96 11.11
C PRO A 273 -13.84 3.06 10.19
N PRO A 274 -14.60 4.04 10.71
CA PRO A 274 -15.17 5.09 9.89
C PRO A 274 -14.04 5.67 9.05
N ARG A 275 -14.13 5.47 7.73
CA ARG A 275 -13.11 5.97 6.82
C ARG A 275 -13.03 7.46 7.08
N ARG A 276 -11.83 7.99 7.34
CA ARG A 276 -11.54 9.41 7.15
C ARG A 276 -11.81 9.71 5.68
N HIS A 277 -13.06 10.02 5.38
CA HIS A 277 -13.45 10.54 4.10
C HIS A 277 -12.85 11.95 4.09
N VAL A 278 -11.84 12.17 3.25
CA VAL A 278 -11.55 13.53 2.79
C VAL A 278 -12.86 14.00 2.17
N HIS A 279 -13.52 14.97 2.81
CA HIS A 279 -14.91 15.32 2.50
C HIS A 279 -15.06 15.98 1.12
N ARG A 280 -13.93 16.33 0.51
CA ARG A 280 -13.78 16.98 -0.79
C ARG A 280 -13.04 16.06 -1.76
N GLY A 281 -13.51 15.96 -3.00
CA GLY A 281 -12.70 15.38 -4.08
C GLY A 281 -11.55 16.33 -4.44
N PHE A 282 -10.39 15.80 -4.81
CA PHE A 282 -9.28 16.63 -5.34
C PHE A 282 -9.73 17.45 -6.56
N GLU A 283 -10.70 16.95 -7.33
CA GLU A 283 -11.36 17.65 -8.43
C GLU A 283 -12.27 18.81 -8.03
N ASP A 284 -12.59 18.98 -6.74
CA ASP A 284 -13.47 20.01 -6.22
C ASP A 284 -12.72 21.07 -5.38
N ASP A 285 -11.40 20.95 -5.27
CA ASP A 285 -10.55 21.82 -4.44
C ASP A 285 -10.35 23.24 -5.05
N PRO A 286 -10.40 24.34 -4.27
CA PRO A 286 -10.29 25.71 -4.74
C PRO A 286 -8.87 26.11 -5.11
N ALA A 287 -7.85 25.44 -4.56
CA ALA A 287 -6.45 25.67 -4.94
C ALA A 287 -6.18 25.29 -6.41
N PHE A 288 -7.07 24.52 -7.04
CA PHE A 288 -6.98 24.07 -8.42
C PHE A 288 -8.22 24.48 -9.25
N PRO A 289 -8.39 25.77 -9.62
CA PRO A 289 -9.60 26.23 -10.33
C PRO A 289 -9.79 25.60 -11.72
N ARG A 290 -8.73 25.12 -12.39
CA ARG A 290 -8.79 24.53 -13.74
C ARG A 290 -9.02 23.02 -13.71
N ARG A 291 -10.13 22.52 -14.28
CA ARG A 291 -10.47 21.08 -14.32
C ARG A 291 -9.46 20.18 -15.03
N SER A 292 -8.78 20.68 -16.08
CA SER A 292 -7.74 19.92 -16.80
C SER A 292 -6.54 19.63 -15.90
N LEU A 293 -6.08 20.65 -15.17
CA LEU A 293 -4.98 20.56 -14.19
C LEU A 293 -5.27 19.49 -13.13
N LYS A 294 -6.46 19.50 -12.54
CA LYS A 294 -6.91 18.55 -11.50
C LYS A 294 -6.73 17.08 -11.91
N ARG A 295 -7.06 16.73 -13.16
CA ARG A 295 -6.94 15.36 -13.66
C ARG A 295 -5.49 14.92 -13.82
N THR A 296 -4.62 15.79 -14.33
CA THR A 296 -3.18 15.50 -14.50
C THR A 296 -2.50 15.30 -13.15
N LEU A 297 -2.69 16.26 -12.23
CA LEU A 297 -2.08 16.22 -10.89
C LEU A 297 -2.47 14.97 -10.10
N ARG A 298 -3.77 14.59 -10.11
CA ARG A 298 -4.24 13.39 -9.42
C ARG A 298 -3.56 12.12 -9.91
N VAL A 299 -3.30 12.00 -11.21
CA VAL A 299 -2.61 10.84 -11.80
C VAL A 299 -1.13 10.82 -11.41
N SER A 300 -0.44 11.96 -11.49
CA SER A 300 0.97 12.08 -11.08
C SER A 300 1.17 11.79 -9.59
N LEU A 301 0.33 12.37 -8.72
CA LEU A 301 0.40 12.18 -7.28
C LEU A 301 0.17 10.71 -6.88
N LEU A 302 -0.86 10.06 -7.44
CA LEU A 302 -1.11 8.63 -7.21
C LEU A 302 0.03 7.75 -7.79
N GLY A 303 0.62 8.12 -8.92
CA GLY A 303 1.79 7.42 -9.47
C GLY A 303 2.99 7.48 -8.52
N ALA A 304 3.32 8.68 -8.05
CA ALA A 304 4.40 8.88 -7.08
C ALA A 304 4.14 8.13 -5.76
N TRP A 305 2.94 8.27 -5.19
CA TRP A 305 2.62 7.68 -3.89
C TRP A 305 2.60 6.15 -3.91
N ASN A 306 2.02 5.54 -4.95
CA ASN A 306 2.06 4.08 -5.11
C ASN A 306 3.50 3.56 -5.28
N ASN A 307 4.37 4.30 -5.98
CA ASN A 307 5.78 3.94 -6.12
C ASN A 307 6.56 4.08 -4.80
N ILE A 308 6.18 5.02 -3.93
CA ILE A 308 6.79 5.20 -2.61
C ILE A 308 6.33 4.08 -1.65
N GLU A 309 5.03 3.82 -1.53
CA GLU A 309 4.51 2.76 -0.66
C GLU A 309 5.04 1.37 -1.03
N PHE A 310 5.15 1.08 -2.34
CA PHE A 310 5.60 -0.23 -2.80
C PHE A 310 7.11 -0.47 -2.62
N ASN A 311 7.94 0.58 -2.75
CA ASN A 311 9.39 0.47 -2.62
C ASN A 311 9.88 0.70 -1.18
N GLY A 312 9.18 1.51 -0.37
CA GLY A 312 9.51 1.71 1.04
C GLY A 312 9.21 0.48 1.91
N ALA A 313 8.14 -0.26 1.60
CA ALA A 313 7.76 -1.47 2.33
C ALA A 313 8.56 -2.73 1.93
N VAL A 314 9.27 -2.69 0.80
CA VAL A 314 10.01 -3.83 0.24
C VAL A 314 11.44 -3.37 -0.05
N GLY A 315 12.34 -3.60 0.91
CA GLY A 315 13.79 -3.31 0.81
C GLY A 315 14.53 -4.20 -0.19
N ALA A 316 13.96 -4.43 -1.37
CA ALA A 316 14.55 -5.17 -2.46
C ALA A 316 15.42 -4.25 -3.31
N GLY A 317 16.72 -4.55 -3.37
CA GLY A 317 17.72 -3.84 -4.18
C GLY A 317 17.56 -4.06 -5.69
N GLY A 318 16.38 -3.77 -6.25
CA GLY A 318 16.27 -3.43 -7.66
C GLY A 318 16.78 -2.01 -7.89
N SER A 319 17.37 -1.75 -9.06
CA SER A 319 17.82 -0.42 -9.47
C SER A 319 16.63 0.53 -9.65
N ALA A 320 16.16 1.08 -8.54
CA ALA A 320 14.99 1.95 -8.50
C ALA A 320 15.34 3.33 -9.08
N MET A 321 14.48 3.83 -9.96
CA MET A 321 14.47 5.25 -10.30
C MET A 321 14.17 6.04 -9.03
N SER A 322 15.20 6.64 -8.43
CA SER A 322 15.00 7.84 -7.63
C SER A 322 14.26 8.83 -8.53
N PRO A 323 13.10 9.38 -8.14
CA PRO A 323 12.41 10.39 -8.94
C PRO A 323 13.19 11.70 -8.89
N ARG A 324 14.29 11.76 -9.65
CA ARG A 324 15.10 12.96 -9.88
C ARG A 324 14.41 13.75 -10.99
N SER A 325 13.77 14.86 -10.65
CA SER A 325 13.44 15.89 -11.62
C SER A 325 14.58 16.92 -11.61
N SER A 326 15.34 16.98 -12.70
CA SER A 326 16.24 18.07 -13.01
C SER A 326 15.47 19.14 -13.79
N SER A 327 15.53 20.39 -13.33
CA SER A 327 15.02 21.55 -14.06
C SER A 327 16.20 22.48 -14.39
N THR A 328 16.33 22.88 -15.66
CA THR A 328 17.37 23.79 -16.17
C THR A 328 16.74 24.98 -16.88
N SER A 329 17.43 26.13 -16.95
CA SER A 329 16.87 27.37 -17.50
C SER A 329 16.67 27.32 -19.01
N ALA A 330 15.61 27.97 -19.49
CA ALA A 330 15.24 27.95 -20.91
C ALA A 330 16.20 28.77 -21.78
N ALA A 331 17.00 29.67 -21.21
CA ALA A 331 18.09 30.37 -21.89
C ALA A 331 19.08 29.40 -22.57
N GLU A 332 19.42 28.28 -21.94
CA GLU A 332 20.40 27.32 -22.46
C GLU A 332 19.96 26.71 -23.80
N ALA A 333 18.66 26.40 -23.92
CA ALA A 333 18.08 25.79 -25.12
C ALA A 333 17.95 26.77 -26.31
N ARG A 334 18.01 28.09 -26.08
CA ARG A 334 17.72 29.11 -27.11
C ARG A 334 18.96 29.65 -27.83
N ASN A 335 20.15 29.57 -27.24
CA ASN A 335 21.35 30.14 -27.87
C ASN A 335 22.64 29.37 -27.51
N PRO A 336 23.11 28.45 -28.38
CA PRO A 336 24.35 27.71 -28.17
C PRO A 336 25.61 28.59 -28.00
N ALA A 337 25.63 29.82 -28.54
CA ALA A 337 26.75 30.74 -28.37
C ALA A 337 26.85 31.32 -26.94
N LEU A 338 25.79 31.20 -26.14
CA LEU A 338 25.86 31.49 -24.70
C LEU A 338 26.63 30.42 -23.94
N ARG A 339 26.71 29.15 -24.39
CA ARG A 339 27.48 28.11 -23.66
C ARG A 339 28.95 28.49 -23.41
N THR A 340 29.55 29.32 -24.26
CA THR A 340 30.92 29.83 -24.12
C THR A 340 31.09 31.04 -23.20
N ARG A 341 30.01 31.64 -22.67
CA ARG A 341 30.07 32.82 -21.78
C ARG A 341 29.70 32.54 -20.33
N TRP A 342 29.13 31.38 -20.03
CA TRP A 342 28.44 31.11 -18.76
C TRP A 342 29.20 30.03 -18.00
N ALA A 343 30.21 30.46 -17.25
CA ALA A 343 31.11 29.59 -16.49
C ALA A 343 30.55 29.11 -15.13
N SER A 344 29.24 29.31 -14.90
CA SER A 344 28.57 28.96 -13.64
C SER A 344 27.16 28.42 -13.90
N ILE A 345 27.09 27.16 -14.36
CA ILE A 345 25.93 26.34 -13.97
C ILE A 345 26.09 26.15 -12.46
N ARG A 346 25.06 26.53 -11.70
CA ARG A 346 25.09 26.45 -10.25
C ARG A 346 24.04 25.44 -9.82
N ASP A 347 24.49 24.33 -9.26
CA ASP A 347 23.67 23.18 -8.90
C ASP A 347 22.96 23.41 -7.56
N LEU A 348 21.65 23.15 -7.52
CA LEU A 348 20.82 23.31 -6.33
C LEU A 348 20.09 22.01 -5.94
N VAL A 349 20.14 21.65 -4.66
CA VAL A 349 19.34 20.55 -4.09
C VAL A 349 18.17 21.07 -3.27
N LEU A 350 16.95 20.60 -3.55
CA LEU A 350 15.72 20.87 -2.77
C LEU A 350 15.16 19.59 -2.13
N ARG A 351 14.49 19.72 -0.97
CA ARG A 351 13.97 18.59 -0.15
C ARG A 351 12.60 18.85 0.48
N GLY A 352 11.98 17.81 1.04
CA GLY A 352 10.63 17.84 1.62
C GLY A 352 9.49 17.50 0.64
N SER A 353 8.30 17.20 1.17
CA SER A 353 7.13 16.78 0.37
C SER A 353 6.52 17.91 -0.46
N ALA A 354 6.56 19.14 0.06
CA ALA A 354 6.14 20.32 -0.66
C ALA A 354 7.15 20.73 -1.74
N ALA A 355 8.47 20.60 -1.52
CA ALA A 355 9.45 20.84 -2.58
C ALA A 355 9.45 19.75 -3.67
N PHE A 356 9.09 18.51 -3.35
CA PHE A 356 8.84 17.44 -4.34
C PHE A 356 7.78 17.83 -5.39
N GLY A 357 6.94 18.84 -5.11
CA GLY A 357 5.90 19.29 -6.05
C GLY A 357 4.58 18.55 -5.91
N ALA A 358 4.25 18.07 -4.70
CA ALA A 358 2.99 17.39 -4.44
C ALA A 358 1.79 18.34 -4.73
N GLY A 359 1.05 18.05 -5.80
CA GLY A 359 -0.04 18.89 -6.28
C GLY A 359 0.37 19.98 -7.27
N GLN A 360 1.58 19.94 -7.84
CA GLN A 360 2.08 20.91 -8.82
C GLN A 360 2.43 20.20 -10.14
N ARG A 361 2.36 20.90 -11.28
CA ARG A 361 2.99 20.43 -12.53
C ARG A 361 4.51 20.52 -12.38
N ASN A 362 5.26 19.66 -13.06
CA ASN A 362 6.73 19.66 -13.02
C ASN A 362 7.32 21.07 -13.28
N ASP A 363 6.77 21.77 -14.27
CA ASP A 363 7.20 23.11 -14.70
C ASP A 363 6.85 24.23 -13.69
N HIS A 364 6.06 23.91 -12.65
CA HIS A 364 5.57 24.84 -11.62
C HIS A 364 5.80 24.33 -10.20
N THR A 365 6.86 23.54 -10.02
CA THR A 365 7.38 23.21 -8.68
C THR A 365 8.26 24.34 -8.17
N ILE A 366 8.53 24.40 -6.86
CA ILE A 366 9.48 25.38 -6.28
C ILE A 366 10.83 25.36 -7.03
N ALA A 367 11.30 24.18 -7.43
CA ALA A 367 12.50 24.00 -8.24
C ALA A 367 12.41 24.74 -9.60
N SER A 368 11.34 24.49 -10.35
CA SER A 368 11.14 25.08 -11.69
C SER A 368 10.83 26.56 -11.64
N GLU A 369 10.14 27.05 -10.60
CA GLU A 369 9.89 28.47 -10.39
C GLU A 369 11.19 29.22 -10.00
N LEU A 370 12.10 28.62 -9.22
CA LEU A 370 13.43 29.17 -8.96
C LEU A 370 14.27 29.28 -10.25
N VAL A 371 14.24 28.25 -11.10
CA VAL A 371 14.88 28.28 -12.43
C VAL A 371 14.29 29.38 -13.30
N ALA A 372 12.95 29.52 -13.32
CA ALA A 372 12.28 30.56 -14.09
C ALA A 372 12.54 31.97 -13.52
N LEU A 373 12.76 32.13 -12.21
CA LEU A 373 13.17 33.38 -11.57
C LEU A 373 14.61 33.76 -11.94
N ALA A 374 15.53 32.80 -11.97
CA ALA A 374 16.91 33.00 -12.42
C ALA A 374 16.95 33.46 -13.89
N ASP A 375 16.23 32.75 -14.77
CA ASP A 375 16.11 33.06 -16.20
C ASP A 375 15.59 34.51 -16.41
N ARG A 376 14.56 34.92 -15.64
CA ARG A 376 14.04 36.31 -15.63
C ARG A 376 15.02 37.38 -15.17
N ARG A 377 16.11 37.01 -14.46
CA ARG A 377 17.19 37.92 -14.03
C ARG A 377 18.49 37.69 -14.79
N SER A 378 18.43 37.06 -15.97
CA SER A 378 19.61 36.73 -16.79
C SER A 378 20.65 35.86 -16.07
N ALA A 379 20.22 35.06 -15.10
CA ALA A 379 21.04 34.08 -14.39
C ALA A 379 20.71 32.65 -14.85
N THR A 380 21.69 31.75 -14.82
CA THR A 380 21.48 30.32 -15.08
C THR A 380 21.55 29.56 -13.76
N LEU A 381 20.56 28.71 -13.53
CA LEU A 381 20.43 27.87 -12.35
C LEU A 381 20.01 26.47 -12.82
N GLU A 382 20.67 25.43 -12.30
CA GLU A 382 20.26 24.03 -12.46
C GLU A 382 19.77 23.51 -11.10
N VAL A 383 18.57 22.93 -11.07
CA VAL A 383 17.96 22.46 -9.83
C VAL A 383 17.70 20.96 -9.89
N HIS A 384 18.41 20.22 -9.05
CA HIS A 384 18.23 18.80 -8.79
C HIS A 384 17.29 18.60 -7.60
N ASN A 385 16.00 18.43 -7.89
CA ASN A 385 15.03 18.18 -6.83
C ASN A 385 15.20 16.76 -6.26
N PHE A 386 15.56 16.67 -4.98
CA PHE A 386 15.62 15.43 -4.21
C PHE A 386 14.58 15.43 -3.07
N GLY A 387 13.45 16.10 -3.29
CA GLY A 387 12.25 16.03 -2.47
C GLY A 387 11.77 14.59 -2.30
N VAL A 388 11.47 14.23 -1.06
CA VAL A 388 10.86 12.94 -0.71
C VAL A 388 9.67 13.22 0.20
N PRO A 389 8.48 12.68 -0.11
CA PRO A 389 7.32 12.83 0.76
C PRO A 389 7.56 12.30 2.18
N ALA A 390 6.95 12.97 3.17
CA ALA A 390 6.94 12.57 4.58
C ALA A 390 8.31 12.44 5.28
N THR A 391 9.41 13.01 4.76
CA THR A 391 10.69 13.03 5.47
C THR A 391 10.78 14.11 6.55
N THR A 392 11.32 13.74 7.72
CA THR A 392 11.76 14.67 8.77
C THR A 392 13.17 15.21 8.47
N ASN A 393 13.59 16.27 9.16
CA ASN A 393 14.90 16.90 8.97
C ASN A 393 16.09 15.94 9.15
N TRP A 394 15.98 14.99 10.09
CA TRP A 394 16.99 13.93 10.24
C TRP A 394 17.05 12.99 9.02
N GLN A 395 15.91 12.62 8.44
CA GLN A 395 15.88 11.79 7.23
C GLN A 395 16.46 12.55 6.02
N THR A 396 16.20 13.86 5.95
CA THR A 396 16.85 14.79 5.02
C THR A 396 18.38 14.75 5.19
N ALA A 397 18.91 14.81 6.41
CA ALA A 397 20.34 14.76 6.69
C ALA A 397 20.99 13.46 6.20
N VAL A 398 20.42 12.30 6.54
CA VAL A 398 20.93 10.99 6.11
C VAL A 398 20.92 10.85 4.58
N LEU A 399 19.82 11.23 3.93
CA LEU A 399 19.71 11.18 2.47
C LEU A 399 20.63 12.20 1.77
N MET A 400 21.01 13.29 2.45
CA MET A 400 21.97 14.25 1.91
C MET A 400 23.40 13.72 1.94
N ILE A 401 23.82 13.04 3.01
CA ILE A 401 25.11 12.34 3.08
C ILE A 401 25.24 11.33 1.93
N GLU A 402 24.17 10.58 1.66
CA GLU A 402 24.11 9.68 0.50
C GLU A 402 24.30 10.47 -0.82
N LYS A 403 23.54 11.54 -1.06
CA LYS A 403 23.63 12.25 -2.35
C LYS A 403 24.99 12.94 -2.56
N LEU A 404 25.60 13.51 -1.52
CA LEU A 404 26.96 14.08 -1.58
C LEU A 404 28.04 13.02 -1.82
N ALA A 405 27.82 11.76 -1.43
CA ALA A 405 28.76 10.67 -1.67
C ALA A 405 28.68 10.07 -3.09
N TRP A 406 27.54 10.25 -3.80
CA TRP A 406 27.25 9.59 -5.08
C TRP A 406 27.07 10.56 -6.27
N ASN A 407 27.08 11.87 -6.06
CA ASN A 407 26.95 12.89 -7.10
C ASN A 407 28.11 13.89 -6.97
N PRO A 408 28.42 14.67 -8.03
CA PRO A 408 29.23 15.87 -7.87
C PRO A 408 28.68 16.78 -6.75
N PRO A 409 29.55 17.46 -5.98
CA PRO A 409 29.12 18.42 -4.98
C PRO A 409 28.42 19.61 -5.68
N PRO A 410 27.19 19.99 -5.27
CA PRO A 410 26.52 21.17 -5.80
C PRO A 410 27.11 22.46 -5.22
N ASP A 411 26.90 23.60 -5.87
CA ASP A 411 27.29 24.91 -5.32
C ASP A 411 26.52 25.26 -4.04
N LEU A 412 25.23 24.90 -3.98
CA LEU A 412 24.36 25.18 -2.84
C LEU A 412 23.35 24.04 -2.58
N VAL A 413 23.17 23.70 -1.31
CA VAL A 413 22.02 22.89 -0.86
C VAL A 413 20.97 23.80 -0.23
N VAL A 414 19.69 23.62 -0.60
CA VAL A 414 18.53 24.24 0.05
C VAL A 414 17.67 23.15 0.72
N VAL A 415 17.75 23.08 2.04
CA VAL A 415 16.85 22.25 2.84
C VAL A 415 15.56 23.01 3.08
N TYR A 416 14.42 22.42 2.75
CA TYR A 416 13.09 23.01 2.92
C TYR A 416 12.18 22.02 3.65
N ASP A 417 12.02 22.18 4.97
CA ASP A 417 11.33 21.21 5.82
C ASP A 417 10.79 21.85 7.13
N GLY A 418 10.54 21.03 8.17
CA GLY A 418 10.05 21.46 9.49
C GLY A 418 8.62 21.00 9.83
N ALA A 419 7.69 21.02 8.87
CA ALA A 419 6.30 20.63 9.13
C ALA A 419 6.15 19.13 9.49
N ASN A 420 6.96 18.25 8.88
CA ASN A 420 6.98 16.82 9.21
C ASN A 420 7.58 16.55 10.59
N ASP A 421 8.48 17.41 11.08
CA ASP A 421 9.12 17.28 12.40
C ASP A 421 8.13 17.61 13.54
N VAL A 422 7.25 18.59 13.31
CA VAL A 422 6.08 18.85 14.16
C VAL A 422 5.06 17.69 14.07
N GLY A 423 4.86 17.14 12.87
CA GLY A 423 3.99 15.98 12.64
C GLY A 423 4.44 14.72 13.38
N LEU A 424 5.74 14.40 13.29
CA LEU A 424 6.39 13.32 14.02
C LEU A 424 6.15 13.44 15.53
N GLN A 425 6.27 14.64 16.09
CA GLN A 425 6.05 14.85 17.53
C GLN A 425 4.62 14.49 17.96
N GLY A 426 3.61 14.77 17.12
CA GLY A 426 2.23 14.31 17.35
C GLY A 426 2.10 12.78 17.30
N ALA A 427 2.76 12.14 16.32
CA ALA A 427 2.75 10.68 16.19
C ALA A 427 3.51 9.97 17.34
N LEU A 428 4.58 10.57 17.86
CA LEU A 428 5.31 10.09 19.03
C LEU A 428 4.46 10.15 20.31
N VAL A 429 3.75 11.27 20.54
CA VAL A 429 2.77 11.37 21.64
C VAL A 429 1.70 10.27 21.55
N ALA A 430 1.16 10.02 20.36
CA ALA A 430 0.17 8.95 20.15
C ALA A 430 0.69 7.52 20.45
N LYS A 431 2.02 7.33 20.49
CA LYS A 431 2.65 6.06 20.93
C LYS A 431 2.93 5.97 22.43
N GLY A 432 2.85 7.06 23.18
CA GLY A 432 3.42 7.21 24.53
C GLY A 432 4.89 7.61 24.57
N ASN A 433 5.45 8.06 23.45
CA ASN A 433 6.86 8.44 23.30
C ASN A 433 7.03 9.96 23.19
N GLY A 434 6.13 10.75 23.78
CA GLY A 434 6.10 12.22 23.66
C GLY A 434 7.39 12.92 24.10
N ASP A 435 8.10 12.34 25.07
CA ASP A 435 9.38 12.87 25.56
C ASP A 435 10.61 12.48 24.74
N SER A 436 10.47 11.64 23.72
CA SER A 436 11.58 11.18 22.89
C SER A 436 12.21 12.31 22.08
N ASP A 437 13.49 12.56 22.26
CA ASP A 437 14.34 13.38 21.39
C ASP A 437 15.15 12.54 20.39
N GLU A 438 14.85 11.24 20.28
CA GLU A 438 15.53 10.33 19.34
C GLU A 438 15.11 10.59 17.88
N PRO A 439 16.03 10.44 16.92
CA PRO A 439 15.69 10.47 15.50
C PRO A 439 14.67 9.41 15.10
N ALA A 440 13.65 9.79 14.33
CA ALA A 440 12.58 8.88 13.90
C ALA A 440 11.97 9.31 12.56
N SER A 441 11.27 8.38 11.90
CA SER A 441 10.40 8.67 10.75
C SER A 441 8.94 8.76 11.16
N ILE A 442 8.18 9.64 10.50
CA ILE A 442 6.72 9.71 10.65
C ILE A 442 6.03 8.44 10.12
N VAL A 443 6.60 7.77 9.11
CA VAL A 443 6.04 6.53 8.55
C VAL A 443 6.17 5.38 9.54
N ASP A 444 7.33 5.22 10.17
CA ASP A 444 7.52 4.25 11.26
C ASP A 444 6.69 4.63 12.50
N ALA A 445 6.45 5.94 12.70
CA ALA A 445 5.56 6.42 13.75
C ALA A 445 4.11 5.95 13.53
N GLU A 446 3.58 6.08 12.31
CA GLU A 446 2.22 5.67 11.98
C GLU A 446 2.05 4.15 11.81
N LEU A 447 3.05 3.46 11.25
CA LEU A 447 2.98 2.02 10.98
C LEU A 447 2.83 1.19 12.26
N ASP A 448 3.65 1.46 13.28
CA ASP A 448 3.53 0.77 14.57
C ASP A 448 2.17 1.01 15.24
N LEU A 449 1.58 2.20 15.09
CA LEU A 449 0.26 2.49 15.65
C LEU A 449 -0.81 1.62 14.98
N VAL A 450 -0.77 1.51 13.65
CA VAL A 450 -1.65 0.60 12.88
C VAL A 450 -1.40 -0.87 13.26
N LEU A 451 -0.16 -1.27 13.53
CA LEU A 451 0.17 -2.64 13.97
C LEU A 451 -0.34 -2.92 15.39
N ARG A 452 -0.20 -1.97 16.32
CA ARG A 452 -0.75 -2.05 17.70
C ARG A 452 -2.28 -2.14 17.69
N GLU A 453 -2.97 -1.29 16.94
CA GLU A 453 -4.43 -1.34 16.78
C GLU A 453 -4.90 -2.70 16.23
N ARG A 454 -4.20 -3.24 15.22
CA ARG A 454 -4.50 -4.56 14.66
C ARG A 454 -4.23 -5.70 15.64
N ALA A 455 -3.18 -5.61 16.45
CA ALA A 455 -2.88 -6.60 17.48
C ALA A 455 -3.98 -6.62 18.56
N ALA A 456 -4.40 -5.44 19.03
CA ALA A 456 -5.49 -5.28 19.99
C ALA A 456 -6.83 -5.81 19.43
N ALA A 457 -7.19 -5.43 18.20
CA ALA A 457 -8.41 -5.90 17.54
C ALA A 457 -8.38 -7.41 17.16
N GLY A 458 -7.18 -8.00 17.07
CA GLY A 458 -6.97 -9.40 16.69
C GLY A 458 -7.17 -10.41 17.83
N GLY A 459 -7.25 -9.96 19.08
CA GLY A 459 -7.50 -10.81 20.26
C GLY A 459 -6.40 -11.85 20.54
N SER A 460 -5.20 -11.71 19.97
CA SER A 460 -4.08 -12.65 20.13
C SER A 460 -3.04 -12.11 21.11
N THR A 461 -3.45 -11.95 22.37
CA THR A 461 -2.56 -11.56 23.49
C THR A 461 -1.72 -12.74 23.95
N THR A 462 -0.75 -13.15 23.12
CA THR A 462 0.26 -14.17 23.47
C THR A 462 1.72 -13.68 23.33
N VAL A 463 1.91 -12.40 22.98
CA VAL A 463 3.16 -11.71 23.37
C VAL A 463 3.07 -11.51 24.89
N PRO A 464 4.03 -11.99 25.69
CA PRO A 464 4.03 -11.77 27.13
C PRO A 464 4.29 -10.28 27.39
N THR A 465 3.23 -9.53 27.63
CA THR A 465 3.32 -8.22 28.25
C THR A 465 3.78 -8.43 29.68
N ALA A 466 5.04 -8.09 29.96
CA ALA A 466 5.38 -7.55 31.28
C ALA A 466 4.39 -6.42 31.61
N GLU A 467 4.13 -6.14 32.88
CA GLU A 467 3.17 -5.13 33.34
C GLU A 467 3.58 -3.72 32.88
N SER A 468 3.31 -3.41 31.61
CA SER A 468 3.46 -2.10 31.03
C SER A 468 2.17 -1.34 31.28
N THR A 469 2.23 -0.40 32.23
CA THR A 469 1.27 0.70 32.34
C THR A 469 0.90 1.20 30.94
N PRO A 470 -0.39 1.44 30.63
CA PRO A 470 -0.78 1.98 29.34
C PRO A 470 0.09 3.19 28.97
N PRO A 471 0.63 3.27 27.75
CA PRO A 471 1.48 4.39 27.34
C PRO A 471 0.76 5.71 27.59
N ASP A 472 1.43 6.67 28.22
CA ASP A 472 0.82 7.98 28.46
C ASP A 472 0.69 8.74 27.14
N THR A 473 -0.50 8.70 26.55
CA THR A 473 -0.84 9.43 25.33
C THR A 473 -1.29 10.86 25.60
N THR A 474 -1.21 11.35 26.84
CA THR A 474 -1.57 12.72 27.19
C THR A 474 -0.60 13.68 26.50
N PRO A 475 -1.06 14.58 25.62
CA PRO A 475 -0.15 15.47 24.91
C PRO A 475 0.50 16.47 25.87
N PRO A 476 1.84 16.56 25.94
CA PRO A 476 2.52 17.54 26.79
C PRO A 476 2.16 18.99 26.40
N PRO A 477 2.55 19.98 27.24
CA PRO A 477 2.49 21.39 26.89
C PRO A 477 3.20 21.67 25.54
N PRO A 478 2.68 22.60 24.70
CA PRO A 478 3.26 22.94 23.41
C PRO A 478 4.77 23.24 23.46
N GLU A 479 5.23 23.88 24.53
CA GLU A 479 6.61 24.30 24.77
C GLU A 479 7.53 23.10 24.99
N GLN A 480 7.06 22.06 25.69
CA GLN A 480 7.81 20.82 25.88
C GLN A 480 7.89 20.03 24.57
N MET A 481 6.78 19.93 23.83
CA MET A 481 6.76 19.30 22.51
C MET A 481 7.70 20.03 21.53
N ALA A 482 7.70 21.36 21.55
CA ALA A 482 8.59 22.21 20.78
C ALA A 482 10.07 22.01 21.14
N ALA A 483 10.41 21.88 22.43
CA ALA A 483 11.77 21.60 22.86
C ALA A 483 12.30 20.25 22.31
N ARG A 484 11.46 19.19 22.30
CA ARG A 484 11.83 17.89 21.70
C ARG A 484 12.02 17.99 20.18
N ILE A 485 11.18 18.77 19.49
CA ILE A 485 11.34 19.06 18.05
C ILE A 485 12.66 19.80 17.82
N ALA A 486 12.94 20.86 18.57
CA ALA A 486 14.12 21.68 18.41
C ALA A 486 15.42 20.89 18.62
N VAL A 487 15.48 19.98 19.60
CA VAL A 487 16.64 19.09 19.80
C VAL A 487 16.88 18.17 18.59
N ARG A 488 15.83 17.52 18.06
CA ARG A 488 15.96 16.64 16.89
C ARG A 488 16.35 17.40 15.63
N TYR A 489 15.69 18.54 15.38
CA TYR A 489 15.92 19.39 14.22
C TYR A 489 17.34 19.98 14.24
N ARG A 490 17.81 20.45 15.41
CA ARG A 490 19.18 20.92 15.60
C ARG A 490 20.22 19.87 15.24
N ARG A 491 20.08 18.63 15.76
CA ARG A 491 20.99 17.51 15.42
C ARG A 491 21.02 17.23 13.91
N GLY A 492 19.88 17.33 13.23
CA GLY A 492 19.79 17.17 11.78
C GLY A 492 20.47 18.31 11.02
N VAL A 493 20.23 19.57 11.40
CA VAL A 493 20.90 20.76 10.82
C VAL A 493 22.41 20.75 11.04
N GLU A 494 22.88 20.35 12.22
CA GLU A 494 24.31 20.20 12.53
C GLU A 494 24.95 19.11 11.64
N LEU A 495 24.29 17.95 11.49
CA LEU A 495 24.75 16.88 10.61
C LEU A 495 24.75 17.30 9.14
N ILE A 496 23.74 18.04 8.70
CA ILE A 496 23.66 18.66 7.37
C ILE A 496 24.86 19.57 7.14
N ARG A 497 25.07 20.55 8.03
CA ARG A 497 26.18 21.51 7.91
C ARG A 497 27.54 20.85 7.90
N ALA A 498 27.82 19.95 8.84
CA ALA A 498 29.08 19.22 8.89
C ALA A 498 29.32 18.36 7.63
N SER A 499 28.26 17.87 6.98
CA SER A 499 28.37 17.10 5.73
C SER A 499 28.65 17.98 4.53
N CYS A 500 27.97 19.14 4.43
CA CYS A 500 28.20 20.14 3.39
C CYS A 500 29.59 20.79 3.50
N GLU A 501 30.00 21.20 4.71
CA GLU A 501 31.32 21.79 4.99
C GLU A 501 32.45 20.84 4.55
N ARG A 502 32.35 19.54 4.90
CA ARG A 502 33.32 18.51 4.47
C ARG A 502 33.34 18.27 2.95
N ALA A 503 32.27 18.63 2.24
CA ALA A 503 32.18 18.54 0.79
C ALA A 503 32.59 19.85 0.08
N GLY A 504 32.84 20.93 0.82
CA GLY A 504 33.09 22.27 0.25
C GLY A 504 31.83 22.93 -0.32
N VAL A 505 30.65 22.55 0.18
CA VAL A 505 29.33 22.95 -0.32
C VAL A 505 28.66 23.91 0.66
N ASP A 506 28.03 24.98 0.18
CA ASP A 506 27.25 25.87 1.04
C ASP A 506 25.83 25.33 1.30
N VAL A 507 25.19 25.75 2.39
CA VAL A 507 23.84 25.29 2.75
C VAL A 507 22.94 26.38 3.33
N LEU A 508 21.79 26.54 2.69
CA LEU A 508 20.62 27.26 3.20
C LEU A 508 19.62 26.26 3.79
N VAL A 509 19.15 26.51 5.01
CA VAL A 509 18.07 25.74 5.63
C VAL A 509 16.89 26.68 5.82
N ALA A 510 15.71 26.28 5.33
CA ALA A 510 14.49 27.05 5.35
C ALA A 510 13.35 26.26 6.01
N TRP A 511 12.69 26.88 6.98
CA TRP A 511 11.51 26.34 7.62
C TRP A 511 10.27 26.66 6.77
N GLN A 512 9.56 25.63 6.31
CA GLN A 512 8.46 25.78 5.36
C GLN A 512 7.20 26.43 5.97
N PRO A 513 6.40 27.15 5.15
CA PRO A 513 5.05 27.55 5.52
C PRO A 513 4.09 26.38 5.78
N ASP A 514 3.09 26.66 6.62
CA ASP A 514 2.02 25.75 7.03
C ASP A 514 0.68 26.52 7.14
N LEU A 515 -0.40 25.97 6.60
CA LEU A 515 -1.74 26.56 6.63
C LEU A 515 -2.23 26.85 8.05
N ARG A 516 -1.81 26.03 9.02
CA ARG A 516 -2.18 26.18 10.43
C ARG A 516 -1.48 27.38 11.08
N ALA A 517 -0.38 27.87 10.50
CA ALA A 517 0.35 29.04 10.97
C ALA A 517 0.00 30.35 10.22
N LYS A 518 -0.51 30.26 8.98
CA LYS A 518 -0.90 31.41 8.14
C LYS A 518 -1.90 32.35 8.85
N GLU A 519 -1.64 33.66 8.78
CA GLU A 519 -2.56 34.70 9.25
C GLU A 519 -2.72 35.88 8.26
N PRO A 520 -3.90 36.54 8.20
CA PRO A 520 -5.16 36.11 8.78
C PRO A 520 -5.72 34.87 8.05
N THR A 521 -6.31 33.94 8.80
CA THR A 521 -6.98 32.77 8.20
C THR A 521 -8.23 33.18 7.38
N THR A 522 -8.26 32.88 6.09
CA THR A 522 -9.35 33.21 5.15
C THR A 522 -10.52 32.21 5.19
N SER A 523 -11.57 32.44 4.39
CA SER A 523 -12.64 31.45 4.19
C SER A 523 -12.17 30.19 3.45
N ALA A 524 -11.30 30.34 2.44
CA ALA A 524 -10.72 29.20 1.70
C ALA A 524 -9.78 28.37 2.58
N ASP A 525 -9.00 29.04 3.44
CA ASP A 525 -8.14 28.37 4.44
C ASP A 525 -8.99 27.53 5.42
N ARG A 526 -10.09 28.11 5.95
CA ARG A 526 -11.03 27.37 6.82
C ARG A 526 -11.68 26.18 6.12
N GLU A 527 -12.07 26.32 4.86
CA GLU A 527 -12.64 25.22 4.08
C GLU A 527 -11.63 24.09 3.86
N THR A 528 -10.36 24.44 3.65
CA THR A 528 -9.24 23.50 3.48
C THR A 528 -8.92 22.78 4.79
N LEU A 529 -8.83 23.49 5.92
CA LEU A 529 -8.69 22.89 7.25
C LEU A 529 -9.85 21.94 7.58
N ALA A 530 -11.08 22.30 7.20
CA ALA A 530 -12.25 21.42 7.38
C ALA A 530 -12.17 20.17 6.49
N SER A 531 -11.71 20.28 5.23
CA SER A 531 -11.66 19.14 4.29
C SER A 531 -10.73 18.01 4.76
N VAL A 532 -9.64 18.37 5.47
CA VAL A 532 -8.67 17.46 6.08
C VAL A 532 -8.99 17.06 7.52
N ASN A 533 -10.13 17.52 8.06
CA ASN A 533 -10.57 17.29 9.45
C ASN A 533 -9.62 17.88 10.52
N ALA A 534 -8.97 19.01 10.24
CA ALA A 534 -8.16 19.74 11.21
C ALA A 534 -9.07 20.54 12.16
N ALA A 535 -9.37 19.97 13.33
CA ALA A 535 -10.15 20.65 14.37
C ALA A 535 -9.42 21.88 14.92
N GLU A 536 -10.17 22.95 15.23
CA GLU A 536 -9.64 24.25 15.67
C GLU A 536 -8.66 24.17 16.85
N ALA A 537 -8.99 23.39 17.89
CA ALA A 537 -8.08 23.15 19.02
C ALA A 537 -6.76 22.44 18.62
N GLY A 538 -6.81 21.59 17.58
CA GLY A 538 -5.62 20.96 16.99
C GLY A 538 -4.79 21.93 16.15
N VAL A 539 -5.45 22.84 15.41
CA VAL A 539 -4.80 23.94 14.67
C VAL A 539 -4.09 24.89 15.63
N ALA A 540 -4.77 25.34 16.68
CA ALA A 540 -4.20 26.21 17.71
C ALA A 540 -3.01 25.56 18.43
N ARG A 541 -3.14 24.28 18.82
CA ARG A 541 -2.02 23.51 19.41
C ARG A 541 -0.84 23.38 18.44
N TRP A 542 -1.07 23.05 17.17
CA TRP A 542 -0.02 22.95 16.16
C TRP A 542 0.70 24.29 15.98
N ARG A 543 -0.05 25.39 15.87
CA ARG A 543 0.48 26.75 15.75
C ARG A 543 1.39 27.10 16.93
N ALA A 544 0.96 26.81 18.16
CA ALA A 544 1.76 27.03 19.37
C ALA A 544 3.07 26.20 19.37
N ILE A 545 2.99 24.90 19.05
CA ILE A 545 4.17 24.03 18.96
C ILE A 545 5.15 24.53 17.88
N SER A 546 4.64 24.84 16.68
CA SER A 546 5.44 25.29 15.54
C SER A 546 6.11 26.64 15.83
N ALA A 547 5.39 27.61 16.41
CA ALA A 547 5.96 28.90 16.79
C ALA A 547 7.06 28.76 17.86
N ALA A 548 6.82 27.97 18.91
CA ALA A 548 7.83 27.72 19.95
C ALA A 548 9.04 26.95 19.42
N ALA A 549 8.85 26.02 18.47
CA ALA A 549 9.94 25.28 17.83
C ALA A 549 10.80 26.22 16.98
N ARG A 550 10.20 27.03 16.10
CA ARG A 550 10.92 28.04 15.28
C ARG A 550 11.70 29.03 16.13
N ALA A 551 11.09 29.57 17.20
CA ALA A 551 11.78 30.47 18.13
C ALA A 551 13.05 29.83 18.74
N SER A 552 12.99 28.53 19.06
CA SER A 552 14.09 27.72 19.61
C SER A 552 15.17 27.30 18.59
N LEU A 553 15.02 27.71 17.33
CA LEU A 553 15.93 27.44 16.20
C LEU A 553 16.48 28.73 15.57
N SER A 554 16.14 29.89 16.12
CA SER A 554 16.55 31.21 15.60
C SER A 554 18.07 31.41 15.57
N ASP A 555 18.78 30.88 16.56
CA ASP A 555 20.25 30.88 16.67
C ASP A 555 20.94 30.01 15.62
N LEU A 556 20.23 29.06 15.00
CA LEU A 556 20.75 28.27 13.90
C LEU A 556 20.74 29.02 12.57
N GLY A 557 20.13 30.20 12.46
CA GLY A 557 20.03 30.91 11.17
C GLY A 557 19.22 30.11 10.12
N VAL A 558 18.13 29.48 10.56
CA VAL A 558 17.14 28.87 9.68
C VAL A 558 16.26 29.99 9.10
N LEU A 559 16.12 30.04 7.78
CA LEU A 559 15.26 31.01 7.09
C LEU A 559 13.79 30.66 7.33
N ASP A 560 13.07 31.50 8.08
CA ASP A 560 11.67 31.26 8.40
C ASP A 560 10.75 31.77 7.27
N LEU A 561 10.10 30.84 6.57
CA LEU A 561 9.17 31.13 5.48
C LEU A 561 7.70 31.03 5.91
N THR A 562 7.42 30.93 7.22
CA THR A 562 6.05 30.69 7.74
C THR A 562 5.04 31.73 7.24
N GLU A 563 5.45 33.00 7.19
CA GLU A 563 4.60 34.14 6.91
C GLU A 563 4.46 34.45 5.38
N VAL A 564 5.09 33.66 4.49
CA VAL A 564 5.15 33.93 3.03
C VAL A 564 3.77 34.03 2.37
N PHE A 565 2.74 33.39 2.93
CA PHE A 565 1.36 33.47 2.42
C PHE A 565 0.45 34.38 3.23
N ASN A 566 0.97 35.17 4.18
CA ASN A 566 0.15 36.09 4.96
C ASN A 566 -0.48 37.16 4.06
N GLY A 567 -1.71 37.55 4.40
CA GLY A 567 -2.51 38.49 3.60
C GLY A 567 -3.01 37.95 2.24
N ARG A 568 -2.55 36.79 1.76
CA ARG A 568 -3.05 36.15 0.53
C ARG A 568 -4.48 35.64 0.74
N THR A 569 -5.43 36.13 -0.07
CA THR A 569 -6.87 35.83 0.06
C THR A 569 -7.32 34.67 -0.82
N GLU A 570 -6.53 34.33 -1.83
CA GLU A 570 -6.72 33.17 -2.69
C GLU A 570 -6.40 31.84 -1.98
N ALA A 571 -6.98 30.75 -2.49
CA ALA A 571 -6.64 29.41 -2.03
C ALA A 571 -5.23 29.03 -2.50
N ILE A 572 -4.28 28.97 -1.58
CA ILE A 572 -2.89 28.53 -1.83
C ILE A 572 -2.70 27.05 -1.51
N TYR A 573 -3.30 26.57 -0.43
CA TYR A 573 -3.15 25.20 0.05
C TYR A 573 -4.30 24.30 -0.39
N TRP A 574 -3.99 23.02 -0.63
CA TRP A 574 -4.99 21.95 -0.83
C TRP A 574 -5.01 20.94 0.32
N ASP A 575 -4.02 20.99 1.23
CA ASP A 575 -4.08 20.36 2.56
C ASP A 575 -3.51 21.31 3.64
N THR A 576 -2.75 20.83 4.62
CA THR A 576 -2.12 21.72 5.64
C THR A 576 -0.75 22.27 5.24
N VAL A 577 -0.07 21.67 4.26
CA VAL A 577 1.36 21.95 3.97
C VAL A 577 1.68 21.99 2.48
N HIS A 578 0.88 21.33 1.63
CA HIS A 578 1.08 21.29 0.19
C HIS A 578 0.29 22.40 -0.50
N THR A 579 0.97 23.06 -1.43
CA THR A 579 0.49 24.25 -2.12
C THR A 579 0.23 23.99 -3.59
N ASN A 580 -0.60 24.85 -4.20
CA ASN A 580 -0.69 24.96 -5.64
C ASN A 580 0.52 25.69 -6.26
N GLU A 581 0.47 25.85 -7.57
CA GLU A 581 1.51 26.48 -8.40
C GLU A 581 1.77 27.94 -7.98
N THR A 582 0.74 28.70 -7.58
CA THR A 582 0.90 30.05 -7.03
C THR A 582 1.70 30.04 -5.73
N GLY A 583 1.43 29.09 -4.82
CA GLY A 583 2.21 28.95 -3.59
C GLY A 583 3.65 28.50 -3.83
N ALA A 584 3.89 27.68 -4.86
CA ALA A 584 5.25 27.31 -5.27
C ALA A 584 6.05 28.51 -5.78
N ALA A 585 5.45 29.35 -6.62
CA ALA A 585 6.07 30.57 -7.12
C ALA A 585 6.39 31.57 -6.00
N LEU A 586 5.46 31.81 -5.07
CA LEU A 586 5.66 32.69 -3.91
C LEU A 586 6.78 32.19 -2.97
N VAL A 587 6.90 30.88 -2.76
CA VAL A 587 8.01 30.30 -1.98
C VAL A 587 9.34 30.40 -2.72
N ALA A 588 9.35 30.19 -4.03
CA ALA A 588 10.53 30.41 -4.86
C ALA A 588 10.98 31.89 -4.82
N GLU A 589 10.04 32.84 -4.91
CA GLU A 589 10.30 34.28 -4.76
C GLU A 589 10.87 34.66 -3.39
N ALA A 590 10.41 34.01 -2.31
CA ALA A 590 10.92 34.23 -0.96
C ALA A 590 12.29 33.59 -0.70
N LEU A 591 12.58 32.44 -1.33
CA LEU A 591 13.89 31.77 -1.27
C LEU A 591 14.95 32.47 -2.13
N TYR A 592 14.56 33.02 -3.28
CA TYR A 592 15.49 33.50 -4.31
C TYR A 592 16.52 34.53 -3.80
N PRO A 593 16.19 35.53 -2.95
CA PRO A 593 17.19 36.49 -2.46
C PRO A 593 18.36 35.84 -1.73
N SER A 594 18.09 34.92 -0.78
CA SER A 594 19.14 34.21 -0.03
C SER A 594 19.91 33.20 -0.89
N ILE A 595 19.27 32.62 -1.91
CA ILE A 595 19.95 31.78 -2.91
C ILE A 595 20.89 32.65 -3.76
N ALA A 596 20.40 33.78 -4.27
CA ALA A 596 21.16 34.68 -5.13
C ALA A 596 22.36 35.30 -4.39
N GLU A 597 22.19 35.69 -3.12
CA GLU A 597 23.29 36.17 -2.26
C GLU A 597 24.40 35.11 -2.11
N ARG A 598 24.04 33.88 -1.71
CA ARG A 598 25.00 32.77 -1.52
C ARG A 598 25.66 32.29 -2.82
N LEU A 599 25.01 32.52 -3.95
CA LEU A 599 25.49 32.16 -5.28
C LEU A 599 26.09 33.34 -6.06
N ASP A 600 26.39 34.48 -5.40
CA ASP A 600 26.92 35.70 -6.04
C ASP A 600 26.18 36.09 -7.35
N ILE A 601 24.86 35.84 -7.39
CA ILE A 601 24.04 36.16 -8.56
C ILE A 601 23.69 37.65 -8.45
N GLU A 602 24.37 38.47 -9.26
CA GLU A 602 24.04 39.89 -9.37
C GLU A 602 22.53 40.06 -9.59
N ALA A 603 21.90 40.84 -8.71
CA ALA A 603 20.49 41.14 -8.79
C ALA A 603 20.22 42.12 -9.93
N ALA A 604 20.26 41.62 -11.17
CA ALA A 604 19.78 42.35 -12.33
C ALA A 604 18.37 42.88 -12.04
N PRO A 605 18.07 44.15 -12.36
CA PRO A 605 16.72 44.69 -12.24
C PRO A 605 15.75 43.77 -12.99
N ILE A 606 14.63 43.42 -12.35
CA ILE A 606 13.55 42.69 -13.03
C ILE A 606 13.04 43.63 -14.13
N GLU A 607 13.28 43.28 -15.40
CA GLU A 607 12.61 43.99 -16.51
C GLU A 607 11.09 43.90 -16.28
N PRO A 608 10.37 45.03 -16.31
CA PRO A 608 8.92 45.02 -16.14
C PRO A 608 8.29 44.08 -17.16
N GLN A 609 7.61 43.03 -16.68
CA GLN A 609 6.95 42.11 -17.59
C GLN A 609 5.84 42.84 -18.35
N ASP A 610 5.83 42.65 -19.68
CA ASP A 610 4.63 42.87 -20.48
C ASP A 610 3.49 42.01 -19.88
N PRO A 611 2.41 42.60 -19.36
CA PRO A 611 1.38 41.88 -18.60
C PRO A 611 0.49 40.95 -19.44
N GLY A 612 0.86 40.67 -20.69
CA GLY A 612 0.14 39.83 -21.64
C GLY A 612 0.58 38.36 -21.76
N ARG A 613 1.31 37.78 -20.79
CA ARG A 613 1.77 36.36 -20.82
C ARG A 613 1.06 35.45 -19.81
#